data_AF-A0A529HPH0-F1
#
_entry.id   AF-A0A529HPH0-F1
#
_cell.length_a   1.000
_cell.length_b   1.000
_cell.length_c   1.000
_cell.angle_alpha   90.00
_cell.angle_beta   90.00
_cell.angle_gamma   90.00
#
_symmetry.space_group_name_H-M   'P 1'
#
loop_
_entity.id
_entity.type
_entity.pdbx_description
1 polymer ?
#
loop_
_entity_poly.entity_id
_entity_poly.type
_entity_poly.pdbx_seq_one_letter_code
_entity_poly.pdbx_strand_id
1 'polypeptide(L)'
;GSLIFGPGIIGPMLEAGLAQFEAPPISLELVGKPGRAIFEECVARAGSDRLLMVGDQIDTDIKGAKAAGLDAFLITSAFNNSGKLRHSKNGAPDYIATSLCQIVDGSLSPHLQ
;
A
#
# COMPACT_ATOMS: atom_id res chain seq x y z
N GLY A 1 -26.74 6.82 -4.46
CA GLY A 1 -25.84 5.68 -4.75
C GLY A 1 -24.42 6.12 -4.47
N SER A 2 -23.61 5.28 -3.82
CA SER A 2 -22.20 5.58 -3.55
C SER A 2 -21.33 4.92 -4.61
N LEU A 3 -20.45 5.69 -5.26
CA LEU A 3 -19.36 5.14 -6.07
C LEU A 3 -18.08 5.12 -5.22
N ILE A 4 -17.48 3.94 -5.09
CA ILE A 4 -16.18 3.75 -4.44
C ILE A 4 -15.15 3.55 -5.54
N PHE A 5 -14.12 4.38 -5.55
CA PHE A 5 -13.01 4.27 -6.48
C PHE A 5 -11.67 4.29 -5.77
N GLY A 6 -10.64 3.71 -6.38
CA GLY A 6 -9.28 3.70 -5.82
C GLY A 6 -8.66 5.11 -5.74
N PRO A 7 -7.86 5.40 -4.69
CA PRO A 7 -7.52 6.75 -4.27
C PRO A 7 -6.58 7.54 -5.20
N GLY A 8 -5.85 6.90 -6.11
CA GLY A 8 -4.75 7.55 -6.84
C GLY A 8 -5.15 8.37 -8.08
N ILE A 9 -6.33 8.14 -8.66
CA ILE A 9 -6.69 8.69 -9.98
C ILE A 9 -7.86 9.67 -9.88
N ILE A 10 -8.81 9.37 -9.01
CA ILE A 10 -10.13 10.02 -9.03
C ILE A 10 -10.07 11.41 -8.45
N GLY A 11 -9.28 11.63 -7.40
CA GLY A 11 -9.23 12.93 -6.75
C GLY A 11 -8.76 14.05 -7.67
N PRO A 12 -7.57 13.92 -8.29
CA PRO A 12 -7.09 14.89 -9.27
C PRO A 12 -8.03 15.04 -10.47
N MET A 13 -8.67 13.94 -10.93
CA MET A 13 -9.65 14.01 -12.01
C MET A 13 -10.92 14.78 -11.63
N LEU A 14 -11.46 14.56 -10.43
CA LEU A 14 -12.66 15.24 -9.96
C LEU A 14 -12.39 16.72 -9.75
N GLU A 15 -11.26 17.06 -9.13
CA GLU A 15 -10.80 18.44 -8.95
C GLU A 15 -10.65 19.16 -10.30
N ALA A 16 -9.94 18.53 -11.26
CA ALA A 16 -9.76 19.10 -12.59
C ALA A 16 -11.08 19.28 -13.35
N GLY A 17 -11.99 18.31 -13.26
CA GLY A 17 -13.31 18.39 -13.90
C GLY A 17 -14.19 19.48 -13.29
N LEU A 18 -14.22 19.60 -11.96
CA LEU A 18 -15.04 20.59 -11.26
C LEU A 18 -14.52 22.03 -11.42
N ALA A 19 -13.19 22.21 -11.52
CA ALA A 19 -12.60 23.51 -11.79
C ALA A 19 -13.11 24.16 -13.08
N GLN A 20 -13.48 23.35 -14.10
CA GLN A 20 -14.06 23.85 -15.35
C GLN A 20 -15.44 24.50 -15.16
N PHE A 21 -16.11 24.24 -14.04
CA PHE A 21 -17.44 24.76 -13.71
C PHE A 21 -17.39 25.86 -12.64
N GLU A 22 -16.21 26.40 -12.32
CA GLU A 22 -16.01 27.37 -11.23
C GLU A 22 -16.56 26.88 -9.87
N ALA A 23 -16.60 25.57 -9.68
CA ALA A 23 -17.07 24.97 -8.45
C ALA A 23 -16.10 25.30 -7.28
N PRO A 24 -16.61 25.48 -6.06
CA PRO A 24 -15.76 25.67 -4.89
C PRO A 24 -14.85 24.46 -4.65
N PRO A 25 -13.67 24.66 -4.02
CA PRO A 25 -12.75 23.56 -3.72
C PRO A 25 -13.44 22.46 -2.91
N ILE A 26 -13.27 21.22 -3.36
CA ILE A 26 -13.72 20.04 -2.62
C ILE A 26 -12.59 19.53 -1.74
N SER A 27 -12.92 19.05 -0.54
CA SER A 27 -11.98 18.29 0.28
C SER A 27 -12.25 16.81 0.07
N LEU A 28 -11.25 16.10 -0.46
CA LEU A 28 -11.32 14.66 -0.66
C LEU A 28 -10.51 13.95 0.41
N GLU A 29 -11.17 13.03 1.11
CA GLU A 29 -10.49 12.12 2.01
C GLU A 29 -10.20 10.82 1.27
N LEU A 30 -8.91 10.53 1.07
CA LEU A 30 -8.47 9.28 0.47
C LEU A 30 -8.43 8.18 1.52
N VAL A 31 -9.39 7.25 1.42
CA VAL A 31 -9.48 6.10 2.32
C VAL A 31 -8.82 4.87 1.68
N GLY A 32 -8.16 4.06 2.50
CA GLY A 32 -7.42 2.86 2.07
C GLY A 32 -5.91 3.05 2.15
N LYS A 33 -5.14 2.13 1.56
CA LYS A 33 -3.67 2.15 1.61
C LYS A 33 -3.11 3.32 0.77
N PRO A 34 -2.03 4.00 1.19
CA PRO A 34 -1.21 3.76 2.39
C PRO A 34 -1.76 4.43 3.67
N GLY A 35 -2.98 4.94 3.66
CA GLY A 35 -3.59 5.64 4.79
C GLY A 35 -3.64 4.78 6.06
N ARG A 36 -3.36 5.39 7.22
CA ARG A 36 -3.20 4.70 8.50
C ARG A 36 -4.46 3.94 8.96
N ALA A 37 -5.64 4.50 8.70
CA ALA A 37 -6.92 3.98 9.21
C ALA A 37 -7.20 2.53 8.80
N ILE A 38 -6.85 2.13 7.57
CA ILE A 38 -7.08 0.74 7.13
C ILE A 38 -6.18 -0.25 7.87
N PHE A 39 -4.95 0.13 8.21
CA PHE A 39 -4.02 -0.73 8.93
C PHE A 39 -4.41 -0.84 10.41
N GLU A 40 -4.77 0.26 11.06
CA GLU A 40 -5.25 0.24 12.45
C GLU A 40 -6.49 -0.64 12.61
N GLU A 41 -7.43 -0.56 11.67
CA GLU A 41 -8.62 -1.42 11.67
C GLU A 41 -8.25 -2.91 11.50
N CYS A 42 -7.28 -3.22 10.63
CA CYS A 42 -6.77 -4.59 10.48
C CYS A 42 -6.13 -5.10 11.78
N VAL A 43 -5.33 -4.28 12.47
CA VAL A 43 -4.71 -4.63 13.76
C VAL A 43 -5.80 -4.90 14.81
N ALA A 44 -6.75 -3.97 14.93
CA ALA A 44 -7.85 -4.08 15.90
C ALA A 44 -8.68 -5.35 15.67
N ARG A 45 -8.97 -5.70 14.41
CA ARG A 45 -9.74 -6.91 14.07
C ARG A 45 -8.95 -8.19 14.24
N ALA A 46 -7.65 -8.18 13.97
CA ALA A 46 -6.83 -9.38 14.08
C ALA A 46 -6.59 -9.78 15.54
N GLY A 47 -6.69 -8.84 16.49
CA GLY A 47 -6.51 -9.10 17.92
C GLY A 47 -5.12 -9.62 18.26
N SER A 48 -4.12 -9.32 17.42
CA SER A 48 -2.75 -9.80 17.50
C SER A 48 -1.79 -8.67 17.17
N ASP A 49 -0.63 -8.65 17.83
CA ASP A 49 0.50 -7.76 17.56
C ASP A 49 1.46 -8.35 16.52
N ARG A 50 1.35 -9.66 16.22
CA ARG A 50 2.15 -10.35 15.20
C ARG A 50 1.42 -10.37 13.87
N LEU A 51 1.62 -9.32 13.08
CA LEU A 51 0.99 -9.16 11.78
C LEU A 51 2.04 -8.87 10.71
N LEU A 52 1.85 -9.53 9.57
CA LEU A 52 2.66 -9.36 8.37
C LEU A 52 1.77 -8.83 7.25
N MET A 53 2.06 -7.63 6.77
CA MET A 53 1.44 -7.14 5.53
C MET A 53 2.06 -7.86 4.35
N VAL A 54 1.24 -8.48 3.50
CA VAL A 54 1.68 -9.09 2.24
C VAL A 54 1.08 -8.31 1.08
N GLY A 55 1.91 -7.78 0.19
CA GLY A 55 1.45 -6.96 -0.94
C GLY A 55 2.47 -6.90 -2.08
N ASP A 56 2.10 -6.23 -3.18
CA ASP A 56 2.92 -6.11 -4.39
C ASP A 56 3.28 -4.65 -4.72
N GLN A 57 2.70 -3.68 -4.01
CA GLN A 57 2.91 -2.25 -4.24
C GLN A 57 3.69 -1.59 -3.11
N ILE A 58 4.86 -1.04 -3.44
CA ILE A 58 5.72 -0.34 -2.46
C ILE A 58 5.03 0.91 -1.88
N ASP A 59 4.43 1.74 -2.73
CA ASP A 59 3.91 3.05 -2.33
C ASP A 59 2.63 3.00 -1.50
N THR A 60 1.91 1.87 -1.54
CA THR A 60 0.63 1.67 -0.83
C THR A 60 0.78 0.63 0.28
N ASP A 61 1.10 -0.62 -0.08
CA ASP A 61 1.18 -1.75 0.87
C ASP A 61 2.32 -1.58 1.85
N ILE A 62 3.55 -1.51 1.31
CA ILE A 62 4.77 -1.53 2.12
C ILE A 62 4.85 -0.24 2.92
N LYS A 63 4.69 0.91 2.25
CA LYS A 63 4.73 2.22 2.93
C LYS A 63 3.67 2.33 4.02
N GLY A 64 2.45 1.86 3.77
CA GLY A 64 1.37 1.88 4.75
C GLY A 64 1.64 0.96 5.95
N ALA A 65 2.13 -0.25 5.70
CA ALA A 65 2.50 -1.21 6.75
C ALA A 65 3.61 -0.68 7.66
N LYS A 66 4.70 -0.15 7.07
CA LYS A 66 5.80 0.43 7.85
C LYS A 66 5.36 1.65 8.65
N ALA A 67 4.49 2.49 8.10
CA ALA A 67 3.91 3.63 8.84
C ALA A 67 3.00 3.19 9.99
N ALA A 68 2.36 2.02 9.89
CA ALA A 68 1.56 1.40 10.93
C ALA A 68 2.38 0.53 11.92
N GLY A 69 3.70 0.42 11.73
CA GLY A 69 4.58 -0.38 12.59
C GLY A 69 4.50 -1.89 12.36
N LEU A 70 3.99 -2.32 11.19
CA LEU A 70 3.87 -3.73 10.83
C LEU A 70 5.09 -4.22 10.03
N ASP A 71 5.37 -5.51 10.12
CA ASP A 71 6.28 -6.18 9.19
C ASP A 71 5.66 -6.20 7.79
N ALA A 72 6.49 -6.03 6.76
CA ALA A 72 6.05 -5.89 5.38
C ALA A 72 6.77 -6.86 4.44
N PHE A 73 5.98 -7.61 3.68
CA PHE A 73 6.41 -8.61 2.72
C PHE A 73 6.01 -8.18 1.31
N LEU A 74 7.00 -7.99 0.42
CA LEU A 74 6.77 -7.61 -0.97
C LEU A 74 6.80 -8.84 -1.89
N ILE A 75 5.78 -8.98 -2.73
CA ILE A 75 5.72 -9.97 -3.79
C ILE A 75 5.99 -9.29 -5.13
N THR A 76 7.18 -9.51 -5.67
CA THR A 76 7.58 -9.00 -6.98
C THR A 76 7.24 -10.06 -8.04
N SER A 77 6.01 -10.05 -8.56
CA SER A 77 5.73 -10.82 -9.78
C SER A 77 6.60 -10.29 -10.92
N ALA A 78 7.08 -11.17 -11.81
CA ALA A 78 8.02 -10.84 -12.89
C ALA A 78 7.57 -9.70 -13.82
N PHE A 79 6.28 -9.35 -13.81
CA PHE A 79 5.70 -8.22 -14.57
C PHE A 79 5.81 -6.85 -13.87
N ASN A 80 6.08 -6.79 -12.57
CA ASN A 80 6.19 -5.54 -11.81
C ASN A 80 7.61 -4.93 -11.85
N ASN A 81 8.46 -5.34 -12.80
CA ASN A 81 9.87 -4.92 -12.90
C ASN A 81 10.06 -3.51 -13.54
N SER A 82 9.03 -2.68 -13.61
CA SER A 82 9.07 -1.38 -14.32
C SER A 82 9.61 -0.21 -13.50
N GLY A 83 10.01 -0.42 -12.25
CA GLY A 83 10.63 0.65 -11.47
C GLY A 83 11.50 0.08 -10.38
N LYS A 84 12.82 0.20 -10.56
CA LYS A 84 13.87 0.13 -9.53
C LYS A 84 13.29 0.12 -8.13
N LEU A 85 13.63 -0.90 -7.32
CA LEU A 85 13.56 -0.88 -5.85
C LEU A 85 14.12 0.46 -5.38
N ARG A 86 13.26 1.48 -5.34
CA ARG A 86 13.60 2.85 -5.03
C ARG A 86 13.90 2.73 -3.56
N HIS A 87 15.18 2.86 -3.22
CA HIS A 87 15.64 2.88 -1.84
C HIS A 87 14.95 4.07 -1.15
N SER A 88 13.73 3.85 -0.69
CA SER A 88 13.08 4.75 0.23
C SER A 88 13.79 4.54 1.54
N LYS A 89 14.61 5.52 1.93
CA LYS A 89 15.30 5.52 3.24
C LYS A 89 14.32 5.28 4.41
N ASN A 90 13.02 5.53 4.20
CA ASN A 90 11.94 5.18 5.12
C ASN A 90 10.91 4.32 4.38
N GLY A 91 10.98 2.98 4.48
CA GLY A 91 9.91 2.09 4.01
C GLY A 91 10.31 0.96 3.07
N ALA A 92 11.51 0.39 3.22
CA ALA A 92 11.85 -0.86 2.56
C ALA A 92 11.00 -2.03 3.13
N PRO A 93 10.64 -3.04 2.31
CA PRO A 93 10.03 -4.26 2.81
C PRO A 93 11.03 -5.07 3.64
N ASP A 94 10.54 -5.79 4.64
CA ASP A 94 11.34 -6.67 5.50
C ASP A 94 11.69 -7.98 4.77
N TYR A 95 10.80 -8.42 3.88
CA TYR A 95 10.96 -9.65 3.08
C TYR A 95 10.54 -9.44 1.64
N ILE A 96 11.17 -10.19 0.72
CA ILE A 96 10.82 -10.21 -0.70
C ILE A 96 10.66 -11.66 -1.18
N ALA A 97 9.62 -11.93 -1.96
CA ALA A 97 9.49 -13.14 -2.77
C ALA A 97 8.95 -12.83 -4.17
N THR A 98 9.06 -13.81 -5.06
CA THR A 98 8.48 -13.75 -6.41
C THR A 98 7.09 -14.40 -6.49
N SER A 99 6.66 -15.09 -5.44
CA SER A 99 5.38 -15.81 -5.39
C SER A 99 4.87 -15.96 -3.97
N LEU A 100 3.54 -15.97 -3.80
CA LEU A 100 2.87 -16.29 -2.54
C LEU A 100 3.23 -17.68 -2.00
N CYS A 101 3.55 -18.64 -2.87
CA CYS A 101 3.91 -20.00 -2.45
C CYS A 101 5.12 -20.02 -1.51
N GLN A 102 6.04 -19.07 -1.69
CA GLN A 102 7.27 -18.99 -0.88
C GLN A 102 7.00 -18.68 0.60
N ILE A 103 5.83 -18.11 0.93
CA ILE A 103 5.39 -17.87 2.30
C ILE A 103 5.06 -19.20 3.00
N VAL A 104 4.52 -20.17 2.27
CA VAL A 104 4.05 -21.45 2.83
C VAL A 104 5.18 -22.46 2.93
N ASP A 105 6.10 -22.46 1.96
CA ASP A 105 7.24 -23.39 1.93
C ASP A 105 8.47 -22.91 2.72
N GLY A 106 8.45 -21.65 3.20
CA GLY A 106 9.50 -21.05 4.03
C GLY A 106 10.71 -20.56 3.24
N SER A 107 10.69 -20.56 1.91
CA SER A 107 11.79 -20.11 1.05
C SER A 107 11.86 -18.58 0.90
N LEU A 108 11.90 -17.86 2.02
CA LEU A 108 11.91 -16.40 2.05
C LEU A 108 13.32 -15.83 1.95
N SER A 109 13.53 -14.86 1.05
CA SER A 109 14.75 -14.06 1.04
C SER A 109 14.58 -12.80 1.91
N PRO A 110 15.43 -12.58 2.92
CA PRO A 110 15.45 -11.31 3.64
C PRO A 110 15.85 -10.19 2.68
N HIS A 111 15.26 -9.00 2.85
CA HIS A 111 15.73 -7.84 2.11
C HIS A 111 17.12 -7.44 2.63
N LEU A 112 18.16 -7.72 1.85
CA LEU A 112 19.51 -7.18 2.11
C LEU A 112 19.48 -5.66 1.88
N GLN A 113 19.86 -4.89 2.90
CA GLN A 113 19.96 -3.42 2.84
C GLN A 113 21.04 -2.94 1.88
#